data_AF-A0A9Q3JHQ9-F1
#
_entry.id   AF-A0A9Q3JHQ9-F1
#
_cell.length_a   1.000
_cell.length_b   1.000
_cell.length_c   1.000
_cell.angle_alpha   90.00
_cell.angle_beta   90.00
_cell.angle_gamma   90.00
#
_symmetry.space_group_name_H-M   'P 1'
#
loop_
_entity.id
_entity.type
_entity.pdbx_description
1 polymer ?
#
loop_
_entity_poly.entity_id
_entity_poly.type
_entity_poly.pdbx_seq_one_letter_code
_entity_poly.pdbx_strand_id
1 'polypeptide(L)' 'MLAKGWNPRLPADTLRKDLIKLHPTASSFKIMLDKVKHHENQSMNDAFNSAKQKWDKSHKVPDFKVGD' A
#
# COMPACT_ATOMS: atom_id res chain seq x y z
N MET A 1 -47.22 17.54 -13.44
CA MET A 1 -45.81 17.68 -13.02
C MET A 1 -45.48 16.52 -12.10
N LEU A 2 -44.72 15.53 -12.58
CA LEU A 2 -44.27 14.37 -11.80
C LEU A 2 -42.80 14.11 -12.13
N ALA A 3 -41.96 14.17 -11.08
CA ALA A 3 -40.56 13.75 -10.96
C ALA A 3 -39.80 13.41 -12.27
N LYS A 4 -39.31 14.45 -12.97
CA LYS A 4 -38.28 14.31 -14.01
C LYS A 4 -36.93 14.08 -13.34
N GLY A 5 -36.49 12.83 -13.20
CA GLY A 5 -35.08 12.62 -12.85
C GLY A 5 -34.66 11.19 -12.49
N TRP A 6 -35.58 10.33 -12.06
CA TRP A 6 -35.22 8.96 -11.69
C TRP A 6 -35.79 7.97 -12.70
N ASN A 7 -34.96 7.60 -13.68
CA ASN A 7 -35.22 6.47 -14.56
C ASN A 7 -34.48 5.24 -13.99
N PRO A 8 -35.15 4.33 -13.28
CA PRO A 8 -34.53 3.13 -12.70
C PRO A 8 -34.04 2.12 -13.75
N ARG A 9 -34.28 2.37 -15.04
CA ARG A 9 -33.76 1.58 -16.16
C ARG A 9 -32.55 2.20 -16.86
N LEU A 10 -31.95 3.27 -16.31
CA LEU A 10 -30.67 3.75 -16.82
C LEU A 10 -29.65 2.61 -16.67
N PRO A 11 -29.13 2.04 -17.77
CA PRO A 11 -28.09 1.03 -17.68
C PRO A 11 -26.93 1.66 -16.91
N ALA A 12 -26.46 1.02 -15.84
CA ALA A 12 -25.28 1.47 -15.08
C ALA A 12 -24.06 1.67 -16.00
N ASP A 13 -24.06 1.05 -17.17
CA ASP A 13 -23.04 1.18 -18.21
C ASP A 13 -23.06 2.51 -18.97
N THR A 14 -24.16 3.26 -18.93
CA THR A 14 -24.23 4.59 -19.58
C THR A 14 -23.47 5.65 -18.78
N LEU A 15 -23.39 5.50 -17.45
CA LEU A 15 -22.61 6.37 -16.56
C LEU A 15 -21.08 6.12 -16.66
N ARG A 16 -20.67 4.98 -17.24
CA ARG A 16 -19.26 4.59 -17.39
C ARG A 16 -18.63 5.01 -18.71
N LYS A 17 -19.41 5.60 -19.64
CA LYS A 17 -18.89 6.01 -20.96
C LYS A 17 -17.88 7.16 -20.88
N ASP A 18 -17.98 7.99 -19.84
CA ASP A 18 -17.06 9.11 -19.57
C ASP A 18 -16.00 8.78 -18.51
N LEU A 19 -15.91 7.51 -18.06
CA LEU A 19 -14.73 7.10 -17.29
C LEU A 19 -13.54 7.19 -18.23
N ILE A 20 -12.70 8.19 -17.97
CA ILE A 20 -11.45 8.49 -18.67
C ILE A 20 -10.81 7.17 -19.07
N LYS A 21 -10.79 6.87 -20.37
CA LYS A 21 -10.04 5.74 -20.92
C LYS A 21 -8.58 5.99 -20.60
N LEU A 22 -8.15 5.53 -19.42
CA LEU A 22 -6.77 5.67 -18.99
C LEU A 22 -5.94 4.95 -20.04
N HIS A 23 -5.05 5.68 -20.71
CA HIS A 23 -4.21 5.10 -21.74
C HIS A 23 -3.48 3.89 -21.11
N PRO A 24 -3.37 2.73 -21.79
CA PRO A 24 -2.81 1.51 -21.20
C PRO A 24 -1.45 1.73 -20.52
N THR A 25 -0.66 2.67 -21.03
CA THR A 25 0.62 3.12 -20.47
C THR A 25 0.51 3.79 -19.09
N ALA A 26 -0.55 4.55 -18.83
CA ALA A 26 -0.78 5.16 -17.52
C ALA A 26 -1.22 4.11 -16.50
N SER A 27 -2.02 3.12 -16.92
CA SER A 27 -2.41 1.98 -16.08
C SER A 27 -1.21 1.12 -15.70
N SER A 28 -0.33 0.82 -16.66
CA SER A 28 0.89 0.05 -16.39
C SER A 28 1.87 0.82 -15.50
N PHE A 29 2.00 2.13 -15.68
CA PHE A 29 2.81 2.98 -14.82
C PHE A 29 2.30 3.01 -13.38
N LYS A 30 0.99 3.10 -13.17
CA LYS A 30 0.40 3.00 -11.83
C LYS A 30 0.72 1.66 -11.16
N ILE A 31 0.56 0.55 -11.88
CA ILE A 31 0.88 -0.78 -11.35
C ILE A 31 2.36 -0.87 -10.96
N MET A 32 3.25 -0.31 -11.76
CA MET A 32 4.67 -0.25 -11.45
C MET A 32 4.94 0.56 -10.18
N LEU A 33 4.36 1.76 -10.06
CA LEU A 33 4.51 2.60 -8.87
C LEU A 33 3.97 1.94 -7.60
N ASP A 34 2.82 1.28 -7.69
CA ASP A 34 2.21 0.60 -6.54
C ASP A 34 3.12 -0.55 -6.06
N LYS A 35 3.79 -1.27 -6.97
CA LYS A 35 4.79 -2.30 -6.62
C LYS A 35 6.03 -1.69 -5.96
N VAL A 36 6.55 -0.59 -6.49
CA VAL A 36 7.73 0.09 -5.92
C VAL A 36 7.44 0.57 -4.49
N LYS A 37 6.29 1.22 -4.27
CA LYS A 37 5.87 1.68 -2.93
C LYS A 37 5.73 0.54 -1.94
N HIS A 38 5.23 -0.62 -2.38
CA HIS A 38 5.14 -1.80 -1.53
C HIS A 38 6.52 -2.30 -1.09
N HIS A 39 7.46 -2.39 -2.03
CA HIS A 39 8.83 -2.82 -1.74
C HIS A 39 9.63 -1.80 -0.92
N GLU A 40 9.41 -0.50 -1.10
CA GLU A 40 10.07 0.55 -0.31
C GLU A 40 9.77 0.38 1.19
N ASN A 41 8.50 0.22 1.54
CA ASN A 41 8.08 -0.01 2.93
C ASN A 41 8.69 -1.28 3.52
N GLN A 42 8.79 -2.36 2.73
CA GLN A 42 9.43 -3.60 3.18
C GLN A 42 10.93 -3.42 3.38
N SER A 43 11.62 -2.78 2.43
CA SER A 43 13.06 -2.56 2.49
C SER A 43 13.47 -1.74 3.70
N MET A 44 12.70 -0.70 4.06
CA MET A 44 12.95 0.09 5.26
C MET A 44 12.81 -0.74 6.55
N ASN A 45 11.75 -1.56 6.64
CA ASN A 45 11.53 -2.43 7.80
C ASN A 45 12.62 -3.50 7.92
N ASP A 46 13.02 -4.11 6.81
CA ASP A 46 14.07 -5.13 6.77
C ASP A 46 15.43 -4.55 7.16
N ALA A 47 15.74 -3.34 6.71
CA ALA A 47 16.96 -2.63 7.10
C ALA A 47 16.98 -2.33 8.61
N PHE A 48 15.86 -1.83 9.15
CA PHE A 48 15.73 -1.58 10.59
C PHE A 48 15.87 -2.87 11.41
N ASN A 49 15.16 -3.93 11.03
CA ASN A 49 15.22 -5.22 11.71
C ASN A 49 16.64 -5.82 11.68
N SER A 50 17.32 -5.73 10.54
CA SER A 50 18.70 -6.19 10.39
C SER A 50 19.67 -5.41 11.27
N ALA A 51 19.51 -4.09 11.35
CA ALA A 51 20.31 -3.25 12.24
C ALA A 51 20.06 -3.59 13.71
N LYS A 52 18.80 -3.78 14.10
CA LYS A 52 18.42 -4.18 15.46
C LYS A 52 18.99 -5.55 15.83
N GLN A 53 18.88 -6.56 14.98
CA GLN A 53 19.46 -7.88 15.25
C GLN A 53 20.99 -7.82 15.43
N LYS A 54 21.69 -7.01 14.61
CA LYS A 54 23.12 -6.79 14.76
C LYS A 54 23.45 -6.13 16.10
N TRP A 55 22.66 -5.14 16.50
CA TRP A 55 22.79 -4.45 17.78
C TRP A 55 22.57 -5.38 18.97
N ASP A 56 21.45 -6.13 18.98
CA ASP A 56 21.11 -7.08 20.05
C ASP A 56 22.17 -8.19 20.18
N LYS A 57 22.78 -8.60 19.05
CA LYS A 57 23.88 -9.58 19.05
C LYS A 57 25.17 -9.02 19.64
N SER A 58 25.51 -7.77 19.37
CA SER A 58 26.75 -7.15 19.87
C SER A 58 26.62 -6.58 21.28
N HIS A 59 25.41 -6.20 21.70
CA HIS A 59 25.13 -5.57 22.99
C HIS A 59 24.21 -6.45 23.83
N LYS A 60 24.69 -7.65 24.20
CA LYS A 60 24.01 -8.47 25.20
C LYS A 60 23.89 -7.66 26.50
N VAL A 61 22.65 -7.42 26.94
CA VAL A 61 22.39 -6.87 28.27
C VAL A 61 23.06 -7.81 29.28
N PRO A 62 23.95 -7.30 30.16
CA PRO A 62 24.56 -8.13 31.18
C PRO A 62 23.47 -8.74 32.06
N ASP A 63 23.47 -10.06 32.19
CA ASP A 63 22.62 -10.75 33.16
C ASP A 63 23.18 -10.49 34.55
N PHE A 64 22.67 -9.46 35.23
CA PHE A 64 23.04 -9.18 36.61
C PHE A 64 22.30 -10.15 37.51
N LYS A 65 22.97 -11.23 37.91
CA LYS A 65 22.53 -12.03 39.06
C LYS A 65 22.86 -11.25 40.34
N VAL A 66 21.84 -10.64 40.94
CA VAL A 66 21.96 -10.05 42.28
C VAL A 66 21.75 -11.17 43.30
N GLY A 67 22.83 -11.55 43.99
CA GLY A 67 22.82 -12.46 45.14
C GLY A 67 23.56 -13.77 44.91
N ASP A 68 24.64 -13.98 45.68
CA ASP A 68 25.03 -15.31 46.20
C ASP A 68 24.05 -15.72 47.31
#